data_AF-A0A507CVA9-F1
#
_entry.id   AF-A0A507CVA9-F1
#
_cell.length_a   1.000
_cell.length_b   1.000
_cell.length_c   1.000
_cell.angle_alpha   90.00
_cell.angle_beta   90.00
_cell.angle_gamma   90.00
#
_symmetry.space_group_name_H-M   'P 1'
#
loop_
_entity.id
_entity.type
_entity.pdbx_description
1 polymer ?
#
loop_
_entity_poly.entity_id
_entity_poly.type
_entity_poly.pdbx_seq_one_letter_code
_entity_poly.pdbx_strand_id
1 'polypeptide(L)'
;MITSNASDKEALGMLSEHHVQSTSAMEHLRLAGSRLSNILHDATVDPSKFSKQALNNLDTLASLASTLELPDVQQGSYQTALFELMVEEDEHIDSVHHLTRLRDDLQKNVASLEADTNFLNRWTKSHEAKREIEEHVASTWDQNAIVLQQKSEEYMERLNVLQGEWTADKEAIRWPVLEELEREFDCIQEAYEDDVRLLKSYQDLPPDLTLARIKLSEREVELASLIETKTKLLDDLFQ
;
A
#
# COMPACT_ATOMS: atom_id res chain seq x y z
N MET A 1 7.51 38.46 -43.76
CA MET A 1 6.77 39.74 -43.92
C MET A 1 5.27 39.50 -43.76
N ILE A 2 4.74 39.22 -42.56
CA ILE A 2 3.29 39.24 -42.25
C ILE A 2 3.07 39.49 -40.74
N THR A 3 3.58 40.60 -40.19
CA THR A 3 3.33 40.98 -38.78
C THR A 3 2.82 42.42 -38.60
N SER A 4 2.68 43.21 -39.69
CA SER A 4 2.27 44.61 -39.61
C SER A 4 0.76 44.83 -39.46
N ASN A 5 -0.09 43.86 -39.84
CA ASN A 5 -1.54 44.06 -39.92
C ASN A 5 -2.30 43.77 -38.61
N ALA A 6 -1.68 43.12 -37.62
CA ALA A 6 -2.33 42.81 -36.34
C ALA A 6 -2.25 44.00 -35.38
N SER A 7 -1.09 44.66 -35.30
CA SER A 7 -0.87 45.83 -34.43
C SER A 7 -1.69 47.05 -34.84
N ASP A 8 -1.86 47.30 -36.14
CA ASP A 8 -2.68 48.42 -36.63
C ASP A 8 -4.18 48.21 -36.40
N LYS A 9 -4.63 46.95 -36.35
CA LYS A 9 -6.05 46.60 -36.12
C LYS A 9 -6.43 46.70 -34.64
N GLU A 10 -5.51 46.39 -33.73
CA GLU A 10 -5.67 46.61 -32.28
C GLU A 10 -5.63 48.11 -31.94
N ALA A 11 -4.73 48.88 -32.57
CA ALA A 11 -4.67 50.34 -32.37
C ALA A 11 -5.93 51.06 -32.90
N LEU A 12 -6.50 50.62 -34.02
CA LEU A 12 -7.78 51.14 -34.54
C LEU A 12 -8.98 50.72 -33.68
N GLY A 13 -8.97 49.52 -33.11
CA GLY A 13 -9.98 49.05 -32.16
C GLY A 13 -10.01 49.91 -30.88
N MET A 14 -8.83 50.21 -30.33
CA MET A 14 -8.69 51.07 -29.15
C MET A 14 -9.08 52.53 -29.39
N LEU A 15 -8.77 53.09 -30.58
CA LEU A 15 -9.20 54.44 -30.94
C LEU A 15 -10.72 54.53 -31.15
N SER A 16 -11.33 53.47 -31.69
CA SER A 16 -12.78 53.34 -31.85
C SER A 16 -13.49 53.28 -30.50
N GLU A 17 -13.04 52.44 -29.57
CA GLU A 17 -13.60 52.35 -28.22
C GLU A 17 -13.46 53.67 -27.45
N HIS A 18 -12.30 54.33 -27.55
CA HIS A 18 -12.09 55.62 -26.92
C HIS A 18 -13.01 56.72 -27.50
N HIS A 19 -13.28 56.70 -28.81
CA HIS A 19 -14.19 57.67 -29.43
C HIS A 19 -15.65 57.41 -29.05
N VAL A 20 -16.06 56.15 -28.95
CA VAL A 20 -17.42 55.76 -28.50
C VAL A 20 -17.64 56.09 -27.02
N GLN A 21 -16.64 55.86 -26.17
CA GLN A 21 -16.69 56.28 -24.77
C GLN A 21 -16.74 57.81 -24.65
N SER A 22 -15.96 58.55 -25.44
CA SER A 22 -15.95 60.02 -25.44
C SER A 22 -17.27 60.63 -25.91
N THR A 23 -17.91 60.08 -26.95
CA THR A 23 -19.21 60.55 -27.43
C THR A 23 -20.32 60.23 -26.44
N SER A 24 -20.30 59.05 -25.81
CA SER A 24 -21.27 58.71 -24.76
C SER A 24 -21.13 59.66 -23.55
N ALA A 25 -19.91 59.94 -23.09
CA ALA A 25 -19.65 60.85 -21.98
C ALA A 25 -20.12 62.28 -22.27
N MET A 26 -19.94 62.77 -23.51
CA MET A 26 -20.47 64.06 -23.92
C MET A 26 -22.00 64.10 -23.95
N GLU A 27 -22.65 63.00 -24.35
CA GLU A 27 -24.10 62.90 -24.37
C GLU A 27 -24.71 62.86 -22.96
N HIS A 28 -24.06 62.14 -22.03
CA HIS A 28 -24.39 62.14 -20.61
C HIS A 28 -24.24 63.54 -19.98
N LEU A 29 -23.14 64.26 -20.25
CA LEU A 29 -22.96 65.64 -19.78
C LEU A 29 -24.02 66.60 -20.33
N ARG A 30 -24.44 66.41 -21.59
CA ARG A 30 -25.49 67.22 -22.20
C ARG A 30 -26.86 66.96 -21.58
N LEU A 31 -27.17 65.70 -21.27
CA LEU A 31 -28.39 65.29 -20.57
C LEU A 31 -28.40 65.76 -19.11
N ALA A 32 -27.26 65.71 -18.43
CA ALA A 32 -27.10 66.25 -17.08
C ALA A 32 -27.31 67.77 -17.07
N GLY A 33 -26.71 68.49 -18.02
CA GLY A 33 -26.88 69.93 -18.18
C GLY A 33 -28.33 70.35 -18.48
N SER A 34 -29.05 69.58 -19.30
CA SER A 34 -30.47 69.87 -19.60
C SER A 34 -31.39 69.58 -18.41
N ARG A 35 -31.15 68.48 -17.68
CA ARG A 35 -31.88 68.17 -16.44
C ARG A 35 -31.65 69.23 -15.37
N LEU A 36 -30.42 69.68 -15.22
CA LEU A 36 -30.05 70.68 -14.22
C LEU A 36 -30.62 72.07 -14.57
N SER A 37 -30.66 72.41 -15.86
CA SER A 37 -31.38 73.59 -16.36
C SER A 37 -32.88 73.51 -16.04
N ASN A 38 -33.51 72.35 -16.19
CA ASN A 38 -34.94 72.18 -15.91
C ASN A 38 -35.23 72.31 -14.40
N ILE A 39 -34.39 71.71 -13.55
CA ILE A 39 -34.52 71.79 -12.09
C ILE A 39 -34.31 73.23 -11.57
N LEU A 40 -33.31 73.95 -12.11
CA LEU A 40 -33.08 75.36 -11.78
C LEU A 40 -34.24 76.25 -12.25
N HIS A 41 -34.84 75.93 -13.40
CA HIS A 41 -35.98 76.68 -13.91
C HIS A 41 -37.23 76.48 -13.05
N ASP A 42 -37.50 75.25 -12.62
CA ASP A 42 -38.60 74.92 -11.70
C ASP A 42 -38.41 75.54 -10.31
N ALA A 43 -37.16 75.68 -9.85
CA ALA A 43 -36.83 76.33 -8.58
C ALA A 43 -36.85 77.88 -8.65
N THR A 44 -37.07 78.49 -9.81
CA THR A 44 -37.04 79.95 -10.06
C THR A 44 -35.72 80.64 -9.64
N VAL A 45 -34.61 79.90 -9.60
CA VAL A 45 -33.31 80.45 -9.19
C VAL A 45 -32.49 80.86 -10.40
N ASP A 46 -32.08 82.12 -10.43
CA ASP A 46 -31.28 82.68 -11.51
C ASP A 46 -29.82 82.18 -11.42
N PRO A 47 -29.33 81.41 -12.42
CA PRO A 47 -27.99 80.83 -12.40
C PRO A 47 -26.87 81.88 -12.35
N SER A 48 -27.15 83.12 -12.77
CA SER A 48 -26.19 84.23 -12.76
C SER A 48 -25.87 84.78 -11.36
N LYS A 49 -26.66 84.41 -10.34
CA LYS A 49 -26.51 84.89 -8.96
C LYS A 49 -25.66 83.96 -8.08
N PHE A 50 -25.25 82.80 -8.60
CA PHE A 50 -24.41 81.87 -7.86
C PHE A 50 -22.94 82.28 -7.85
N SER A 51 -22.26 82.00 -6.74
CA SER A 51 -20.80 82.04 -6.72
C SER A 51 -20.23 80.94 -7.63
N LYS A 52 -19.00 81.14 -8.14
CA LYS A 52 -18.30 80.12 -8.94
C LYS A 52 -18.22 78.77 -8.21
N GLN A 53 -18.06 78.80 -6.89
CA GLN A 53 -18.02 77.59 -6.07
C GLN A 53 -19.38 76.87 -6.01
N ALA A 54 -20.49 77.62 -5.95
CA ALA A 54 -21.82 77.02 -5.98
C ALA A 54 -22.15 76.39 -7.35
N LEU A 55 -21.72 77.01 -8.45
CA LEU A 55 -21.83 76.42 -9.80
C LEU A 55 -21.03 75.12 -9.93
N ASN A 56 -19.80 75.08 -9.41
CA ASN A 56 -18.99 73.85 -9.42
C ASN A 56 -19.65 72.73 -8.59
N ASN A 57 -20.15 73.05 -7.39
CA ASN A 57 -20.83 72.06 -6.54
C ASN A 57 -22.09 71.51 -7.22
N LEU A 58 -22.83 72.37 -7.91
CA LEU A 58 -24.04 72.00 -8.63
C LEU A 58 -23.71 71.10 -9.83
N ASP A 59 -22.65 71.40 -10.57
CA ASP A 59 -22.13 70.56 -11.66
C ASP A 59 -21.65 69.19 -11.16
N THR A 60 -20.97 69.14 -10.01
CA THR A 60 -20.58 67.87 -9.38
C THR A 60 -21.79 67.04 -8.93
N LEU A 61 -22.86 67.67 -8.42
CA LEU A 61 -24.09 66.98 -8.04
C LEU A 61 -24.84 66.47 -9.28
N ALA A 62 -24.89 67.25 -10.36
CA ALA A 62 -25.43 66.84 -11.66
C ALA A 62 -24.73 65.59 -12.19
N SER A 63 -23.39 65.64 -12.18
CA SER A 63 -22.53 64.56 -12.65
C SER A 63 -22.77 63.32 -11.80
N LEU A 64 -22.82 63.48 -10.47
CA LEU A 64 -23.11 62.39 -9.55
C LEU A 64 -24.51 61.78 -9.77
N ALA A 65 -25.53 62.61 -10.00
CA ALA A 65 -26.88 62.12 -10.32
C ALA A 65 -26.92 61.40 -11.67
N SER A 66 -26.13 61.86 -12.65
CA SER A 66 -26.01 61.18 -13.94
C SER A 66 -25.27 59.85 -13.83
N THR A 67 -24.23 59.75 -13.01
CA THR A 67 -23.47 58.49 -12.81
C THR A 67 -24.24 57.47 -11.99
N LEU A 68 -25.02 57.93 -11.00
CA LEU A 68 -25.91 57.09 -10.19
C LEU A 68 -27.28 56.86 -10.87
N GLU A 69 -27.45 57.35 -12.10
CA GLU A 69 -28.69 57.26 -12.89
C GLU A 69 -29.96 57.66 -12.12
N LEU A 70 -29.86 58.68 -11.27
CA LEU A 70 -30.96 59.08 -10.39
C LEU A 70 -32.13 59.69 -11.19
N PRO A 71 -33.37 59.28 -10.89
CA PRO A 71 -34.55 59.90 -11.49
C PRO A 71 -34.83 61.30 -10.94
N ASP A 72 -34.56 61.50 -9.64
CA ASP A 72 -34.80 62.75 -8.91
C ASP A 72 -33.55 63.21 -8.14
N VAL A 73 -33.26 64.52 -8.16
CA VAL A 73 -32.07 65.15 -7.54
C VAL A 73 -32.33 65.53 -6.07
N GLN A 74 -33.17 64.77 -5.37
CA GLN A 74 -33.45 65.00 -3.95
C GLN A 74 -32.35 64.37 -3.09
N GLN A 75 -32.09 64.96 -1.91
CA GLN A 75 -31.10 64.44 -0.97
C GLN A 75 -31.32 62.96 -0.63
N GLY A 76 -32.59 62.55 -0.45
CA GLY A 76 -32.95 61.15 -0.17
C GLY A 76 -32.53 60.20 -1.28
N SER A 77 -32.70 60.59 -2.54
CA SER A 77 -32.31 59.77 -3.71
C SER A 77 -30.80 59.51 -3.74
N TYR A 78 -29.98 60.52 -3.46
CA TYR A 78 -28.53 60.36 -3.35
C TYR A 78 -28.13 59.45 -2.19
N GLN A 79 -28.79 59.58 -1.04
CA GLN A 79 -28.50 58.75 0.14
C GLN A 79 -28.86 57.29 -0.12
N THR A 80 -30.02 57.03 -0.75
CA THR A 80 -30.43 55.67 -1.13
C THR A 80 -29.48 55.06 -2.14
N ALA A 81 -29.15 55.75 -3.24
CA ALA A 81 -28.24 55.21 -4.24
C ALA A 81 -26.82 54.99 -3.70
N LEU A 82 -26.34 55.85 -2.81
CA LEU A 82 -25.05 55.63 -2.14
C LEU A 82 -25.11 54.41 -1.21
N PHE A 83 -26.21 54.22 -0.49
CA PHE A 83 -26.39 53.02 0.33
C PHE A 83 -26.47 51.75 -0.51
N GLU A 84 -27.23 51.77 -1.61
CA GLU A 84 -27.30 50.67 -2.57
C GLU A 84 -25.92 50.33 -3.15
N LEU A 85 -25.13 51.35 -3.54
CA LEU A 85 -23.76 51.15 -4.02
C LEU A 85 -22.84 50.56 -2.94
N MET A 86 -22.98 50.97 -1.68
CA MET A 86 -22.21 50.38 -0.58
C MET A 86 -22.60 48.94 -0.31
N VAL A 87 -23.89 48.59 -0.42
CA VAL A 87 -24.34 47.20 -0.30
C VAL A 87 -23.80 46.37 -1.47
N GLU A 88 -23.85 46.89 -2.69
CA GLU A 88 -23.30 46.21 -3.86
C GLU A 88 -21.77 46.03 -3.75
N GLU A 89 -21.05 47.04 -3.25
CA GLU A 89 -19.62 46.96 -2.99
C GLU A 89 -19.29 45.84 -2.00
N ASP A 90 -20.05 45.73 -0.90
CA ASP A 90 -19.86 44.68 0.10
C ASP A 90 -20.15 43.28 -0.48
N GLU A 91 -21.22 43.15 -1.29
CA GLU A 91 -21.52 41.91 -2.02
C GLU A 91 -20.41 41.51 -2.99
N HIS A 92 -19.84 42.49 -3.72
CA HIS A 92 -18.70 42.25 -4.61
C HIS A 92 -17.45 41.84 -3.84
N ILE A 93 -17.16 42.49 -2.71
CA ILE A 93 -16.03 42.13 -1.83
C ILE A 93 -16.18 40.69 -1.33
N ASP A 94 -17.37 40.32 -0.86
CA ASP A 94 -17.67 38.96 -0.41
C ASP A 94 -17.52 37.94 -1.56
N SER A 95 -17.98 38.28 -2.76
CA SER A 95 -17.82 37.44 -3.94
C SER A 95 -16.35 37.22 -4.30
N VAL A 96 -15.52 38.28 -4.22
CA VAL A 96 -14.09 38.22 -4.49
C VAL A 96 -13.39 37.36 -3.44
N HIS A 97 -13.75 37.51 -2.16
CA HIS A 97 -13.23 36.66 -1.10
C HIS A 97 -13.61 35.19 -1.31
N HIS A 98 -14.86 34.92 -1.70
CA HIS A 98 -15.32 33.57 -2.00
C HIS A 98 -14.53 32.94 -3.16
N LEU A 99 -14.40 33.66 -4.28
CA LEU A 99 -13.65 33.20 -5.46
C LEU A 99 -12.16 33.01 -5.17
N THR A 100 -11.57 33.88 -4.35
CA THR A 100 -10.17 33.76 -3.93
C THR A 100 -9.94 32.49 -3.13
N ARG A 101 -10.83 32.17 -2.18
CA ARG A 101 -10.77 30.92 -1.41
C ARG A 101 -10.91 29.71 -2.31
N LEU A 102 -11.89 29.74 -3.22
CA LEU A 102 -12.11 28.65 -4.18
C LEU A 102 -10.87 28.42 -5.07
N ARG A 103 -10.26 29.50 -5.57
CA ARG A 103 -9.02 29.44 -6.34
C ARG A 103 -7.90 28.79 -5.53
N ASP A 104 -7.70 29.20 -4.27
CA ASP A 104 -6.64 28.67 -3.43
C ASP A 104 -6.84 27.17 -3.14
N ASP A 105 -8.08 26.74 -2.94
CA ASP A 105 -8.41 25.32 -2.73
C ASP A 105 -8.23 24.51 -4.02
N LEU A 106 -8.63 25.03 -5.17
CA LEU A 106 -8.35 24.40 -6.47
C LEU A 106 -6.84 24.29 -6.73
N GLN A 107 -6.06 25.31 -6.38
CA GLN A 107 -4.61 25.29 -6.55
C GLN A 107 -3.95 24.23 -5.66
N LYS A 108 -4.40 24.06 -4.42
CA LYS A 108 -3.95 22.97 -3.54
C LYS A 108 -4.31 21.60 -4.13
N ASN A 109 -5.53 21.45 -4.65
CA ASN A 109 -5.99 20.20 -5.25
C ASN A 109 -5.16 19.84 -6.49
N VAL A 110 -4.87 20.82 -7.35
CA VAL A 110 -3.99 20.61 -8.51
C VAL A 110 -2.60 20.18 -8.07
N ALA A 111 -1.99 20.85 -7.09
CA ALA A 111 -0.68 20.47 -6.57
C ALA A 111 -0.68 19.05 -5.97
N SER A 112 -1.76 18.64 -5.29
CA SER A 112 -1.93 17.28 -4.79
C SER A 112 -2.00 16.26 -5.93
N LEU A 113 -2.82 16.53 -6.95
CA LEU A 113 -2.95 15.64 -8.11
C LEU A 113 -1.65 15.53 -8.91
N GLU A 114 -0.88 16.61 -9.03
CA GLU A 114 0.46 16.57 -9.62
C GLU A 114 1.43 15.71 -8.80
N ALA A 115 1.37 15.77 -7.47
CA ALA A 115 2.17 14.89 -6.61
C ALA A 115 1.78 13.41 -6.80
N ASP A 116 0.47 13.11 -6.83
CA ASP A 116 -0.05 11.75 -6.99
C ASP A 116 0.29 11.16 -8.36
N THR A 117 0.13 11.94 -9.43
CA THR A 117 0.50 11.52 -10.79
C THR A 117 2.00 11.26 -10.92
N ASN A 118 2.83 12.09 -10.29
CA ASN A 118 4.27 11.86 -10.23
C ASN A 118 4.62 10.58 -9.45
N PHE A 119 3.93 10.34 -8.34
CA PHE A 119 4.10 9.10 -7.56
C PHE A 119 3.72 7.88 -8.39
N LEU A 120 2.55 7.87 -9.01
CA LEU A 120 2.08 6.78 -9.86
C LEU A 120 3.03 6.54 -11.04
N ASN A 121 3.53 7.59 -11.69
CA ASN A 121 4.52 7.43 -12.76
C ASN A 121 5.81 6.78 -12.29
N ARG A 122 6.33 7.16 -11.11
CA ARG A 122 7.51 6.50 -10.52
C ARG A 122 7.23 5.05 -10.17
N TRP A 123 6.05 4.79 -9.60
CA TRP A 123 5.61 3.45 -9.23
C TRP A 123 5.53 2.53 -10.46
N THR A 124 4.84 2.98 -11.52
CA THR A 124 4.72 2.24 -12.78
C THR A 124 6.07 1.96 -13.42
N LYS A 125 6.97 2.96 -13.47
CA LYS A 125 8.34 2.77 -13.98
C LYS A 125 9.12 1.74 -13.16
N SER A 126 8.97 1.75 -11.82
CA SER A 126 9.62 0.76 -10.96
C SER A 126 9.08 -0.65 -11.20
N HIS A 127 7.77 -0.79 -11.45
CA HIS A 127 7.17 -2.08 -11.77
C HIS A 127 7.57 -2.59 -13.16
N GLU A 128 7.65 -1.72 -14.16
CA GLU A 128 8.11 -2.11 -15.49
C GLU A 128 9.56 -2.62 -15.45
N ALA A 129 10.44 -1.93 -14.73
CA ALA A 129 11.82 -2.38 -14.54
C ALA A 129 11.92 -3.73 -13.81
N LYS A 130 11.05 -3.97 -12.82
CA LYS A 130 10.98 -5.27 -12.14
C LYS A 130 10.45 -6.37 -13.07
N ARG A 131 9.46 -6.05 -13.88
CA ARG A 131 8.86 -6.99 -14.84
C ARG A 131 9.87 -7.51 -15.85
N GLU A 132 10.73 -6.64 -16.40
CA GLU A 132 11.80 -7.06 -17.32
C GLU A 132 12.76 -8.06 -16.66
N ILE A 133 13.12 -7.81 -15.39
CA ILE A 133 13.98 -8.71 -14.62
C ILE A 133 13.26 -10.04 -14.34
N GLU A 134 12.00 -9.98 -13.91
CA GLU A 134 11.17 -11.16 -13.64
C GLU A 134 10.96 -12.01 -14.89
N GLU A 135 10.75 -11.39 -16.05
CA GLU A 135 10.59 -12.07 -17.34
C GLU A 135 11.88 -12.75 -17.78
N HIS A 136 13.03 -12.07 -17.63
CA HIS A 136 14.33 -12.69 -17.88
C HIS A 136 14.57 -13.88 -16.93
N VAL A 137 14.28 -13.72 -15.64
CA VAL A 137 14.41 -14.79 -14.66
C VAL A 137 13.51 -15.96 -15.06
N ALA A 138 12.23 -15.74 -15.30
CA ALA A 138 11.28 -16.77 -15.73
C ALA A 138 11.79 -17.53 -16.97
N SER A 139 12.29 -16.84 -17.99
CA SER A 139 12.89 -17.44 -19.18
C SER A 139 14.08 -18.36 -18.85
N THR A 140 14.96 -17.94 -17.92
CA THR A 140 16.06 -18.81 -17.47
C THR A 140 15.58 -20.04 -16.70
N TRP A 141 14.52 -19.92 -15.91
CA TRP A 141 13.91 -21.06 -15.21
C TRP A 141 13.29 -22.04 -16.19
N ASP A 142 12.60 -21.56 -17.22
CA ASP A 142 12.03 -22.40 -18.29
C ASP A 142 13.13 -23.17 -19.03
N GLN A 143 14.22 -22.49 -19.41
CA GLN A 143 15.37 -23.14 -20.05
C GLN A 143 16.00 -24.21 -19.14
N ASN A 144 16.19 -23.90 -17.85
CA ASN A 144 16.73 -24.84 -16.88
C ASN A 144 15.81 -26.05 -16.67
N ALA A 145 14.49 -25.84 -16.65
CA ALA A 145 13.52 -26.92 -16.53
C ALA A 145 13.61 -27.90 -17.70
N ILE A 146 13.77 -27.41 -18.93
CA ILE A 146 13.97 -28.24 -20.13
C ILE A 146 15.25 -29.07 -20.00
N VAL A 147 16.36 -28.46 -19.58
CA VAL A 147 17.64 -29.16 -19.41
C VAL A 147 17.54 -30.23 -18.31
N LEU A 148 16.89 -29.92 -17.19
CA LEU A 148 16.68 -30.88 -16.11
C LEU A 148 15.80 -32.05 -16.54
N GLN A 149 14.76 -31.79 -17.34
CA GLN A 149 13.93 -32.83 -17.91
C GLN A 149 14.75 -33.77 -18.81
N GLN A 150 15.55 -33.22 -19.73
CA GLN A 150 16.43 -34.02 -20.60
C GLN A 150 17.41 -34.88 -19.79
N LYS A 151 18.02 -34.32 -18.74
CA LYS A 151 18.90 -35.08 -17.84
C LYS A 151 18.14 -36.17 -17.08
N SER A 152 16.90 -35.93 -16.67
CA SER A 152 16.09 -36.94 -16.00
C SER A 152 15.80 -38.13 -16.92
N GLU A 153 15.52 -37.86 -18.20
CA GLU A 153 15.31 -38.87 -19.23
C GLU A 153 16.61 -39.66 -19.48
N GLU A 154 17.74 -38.98 -19.64
CA GLU A 154 19.06 -39.61 -19.79
C GLU A 154 19.42 -40.50 -18.58
N TYR A 155 19.16 -40.03 -17.36
CA TYR A 155 19.41 -40.83 -16.17
C TYR A 155 18.47 -42.03 -16.06
N MET A 156 17.20 -41.89 -16.44
CA MET A 156 16.28 -43.03 -16.50
C MET A 156 16.75 -44.08 -17.51
N GLU A 157 17.20 -43.67 -18.70
CA GLU A 157 17.75 -44.59 -19.69
C GLU A 157 18.99 -45.33 -19.16
N ARG A 158 19.94 -44.60 -18.56
CA ARG A 158 21.13 -45.22 -17.95
C ARG A 158 20.77 -46.20 -16.83
N LEU A 159 19.77 -45.85 -16.01
CA LEU A 159 19.30 -46.70 -14.92
C LEU A 159 18.66 -47.98 -15.48
N ASN A 160 17.85 -47.88 -16.53
CA ASN A 160 17.26 -49.04 -17.22
C ASN A 160 18.33 -49.95 -17.83
N VAL A 161 19.38 -49.39 -18.45
CA VAL A 161 20.51 -50.17 -18.98
C VAL A 161 21.24 -50.89 -17.85
N LEU A 162 21.60 -50.19 -16.78
CA LEU A 162 22.29 -50.78 -15.62
C LEU A 162 21.43 -51.85 -14.94
N GLN A 163 20.13 -51.65 -14.84
CA GLN A 163 19.20 -52.64 -14.29
C GLN A 163 19.09 -53.88 -15.19
N GLY A 164 19.10 -53.70 -16.51
CA GLY A 164 19.20 -54.79 -17.48
C GLY A 164 20.51 -55.58 -17.36
N GLU A 165 21.65 -54.88 -17.22
CA GLU A 165 22.97 -55.50 -17.00
C GLU A 165 23.05 -56.22 -15.64
N TRP A 166 22.38 -55.69 -14.61
CA TRP A 166 22.38 -56.27 -13.27
C TRP A 166 21.56 -57.56 -13.19
N THR A 167 20.38 -57.58 -13.82
CA THR A 167 19.45 -58.71 -13.80
C THR A 167 19.92 -59.88 -14.67
N ALA A 168 20.69 -59.63 -15.74
CA ALA A 168 21.12 -60.67 -16.67
C ALA A 168 22.18 -61.64 -16.10
N ASP A 169 23.18 -61.15 -15.36
CA ASP A 169 24.36 -61.97 -15.00
C ASP A 169 24.62 -62.16 -13.50
N LYS A 170 24.01 -61.38 -12.59
CA LYS A 170 24.43 -61.34 -11.17
C LYS A 170 23.39 -61.80 -10.15
N GLU A 171 22.09 -61.73 -10.43
CA GLU A 171 21.06 -62.21 -9.50
C GLU A 171 21.06 -63.73 -9.36
N ALA A 172 21.27 -64.47 -10.46
CA ALA A 172 21.34 -65.93 -10.43
C ALA A 172 22.57 -66.47 -9.66
N ILE A 173 23.65 -65.68 -9.59
CA ILE A 173 24.91 -66.11 -8.97
C ILE A 173 25.00 -65.67 -7.49
N ARG A 174 24.35 -64.56 -7.10
CA ARG A 174 24.49 -63.98 -5.76
C ARG A 174 23.42 -64.37 -4.77
N TRP A 175 22.19 -64.65 -5.19
CA TRP A 175 21.12 -65.05 -4.26
C TRP A 175 21.46 -66.32 -3.46
N PRO A 176 21.98 -67.39 -4.07
CA PRO A 176 22.37 -68.60 -3.32
C PRO A 176 23.48 -68.32 -2.31
N VAL A 177 24.46 -67.48 -2.68
CA VAL A 177 25.57 -67.10 -1.79
C VAL A 177 25.09 -66.23 -0.63
N LEU A 178 24.12 -65.35 -0.88
CA LEU A 178 23.54 -64.50 0.15
C LEU A 178 22.65 -65.30 1.11
N GLU A 179 21.86 -66.24 0.58
CA GLU A 179 21.04 -67.17 1.37
C GLU A 179 21.91 -68.09 2.23
N GLU A 180 23.04 -68.56 1.70
CA GLU A 180 24.00 -69.37 2.47
C GLU A 180 24.68 -68.54 3.57
N LEU A 181 25.04 -67.27 3.28
CA LEU A 181 25.62 -66.36 4.26
C LEU A 181 24.61 -65.95 5.35
N GLU A 182 23.33 -65.77 4.99
CA GLU A 182 22.23 -65.51 5.94
C GLU A 182 22.05 -66.72 6.86
N ARG A 183 22.05 -67.93 6.29
CA ARG A 183 21.98 -69.17 7.09
C ARG A 183 23.18 -69.35 8.01
N GLU A 184 24.39 -69.02 7.56
CA GLU A 184 25.58 -69.02 8.42
C GLU A 184 25.47 -67.99 9.55
N PHE A 185 24.95 -66.80 9.26
CA PHE A 185 24.74 -65.76 10.26
C PHE A 185 23.72 -66.19 11.32
N ASP A 186 22.60 -66.77 10.91
CA ASP A 186 21.57 -67.30 11.82
C ASP A 186 22.15 -68.39 12.74
N CYS A 187 22.93 -69.33 12.18
CA CYS A 187 23.63 -70.36 12.96
C CYS A 187 24.61 -69.75 13.99
N ILE A 188 25.38 -68.73 13.60
CA ILE A 188 26.31 -68.04 14.49
C ILE A 188 25.55 -67.28 15.58
N GLN A 189 24.44 -66.66 15.23
CA GLN A 189 23.61 -65.93 16.17
C GLN A 189 22.98 -66.87 17.20
N GLU A 190 22.44 -68.01 16.78
CA GLU A 190 21.91 -69.03 17.71
C GLU A 190 23.00 -69.53 18.67
N ALA A 191 24.19 -69.85 18.17
CA ALA A 191 25.31 -70.28 19.00
C ALA A 191 25.74 -69.19 20.00
N TYR A 192 25.79 -67.93 19.55
CA TYR A 192 26.11 -66.80 20.42
C TYR A 192 25.05 -66.58 21.51
N GLU A 193 23.77 -66.72 21.17
CA GLU A 193 22.69 -66.62 22.16
C GLU A 193 22.76 -67.73 23.21
N ASP A 194 23.10 -68.95 22.81
CA ASP A 194 23.32 -70.06 23.74
C ASP A 194 24.54 -69.84 24.64
N ASP A 195 25.66 -69.34 24.10
CA ASP A 195 26.83 -68.95 24.89
C ASP A 195 26.50 -67.84 25.89
N VAL A 196 25.68 -66.85 25.49
CA VAL A 196 25.22 -65.78 26.39
C VAL A 196 24.31 -66.32 27.48
N ARG A 197 23.39 -67.24 27.16
CA ARG A 197 22.54 -67.91 28.17
C ARG A 197 23.40 -68.68 29.16
N LEU A 198 24.41 -69.41 28.67
CA LEU A 198 25.35 -70.13 29.50
C LEU A 198 26.16 -69.17 30.39
N LEU A 199 26.69 -68.07 29.84
CA LEU A 199 27.43 -67.07 30.61
C LEU A 199 26.56 -66.42 31.71
N LYS A 200 25.30 -66.12 31.41
CA LYS A 200 24.32 -65.62 32.39
C LYS A 200 24.10 -66.64 33.51
N SER A 201 24.00 -67.93 33.18
CA SER A 201 23.90 -68.98 34.20
C SER A 201 25.14 -69.04 35.10
N TYR A 202 26.32 -68.71 34.59
CA TYR A 202 27.55 -68.62 35.39
C TYR A 202 27.65 -67.31 36.19
N GLN A 203 27.00 -66.23 35.77
CA GLN A 203 26.97 -64.96 36.51
C GLN A 203 26.21 -65.05 37.84
N ASP A 204 25.28 -66.00 37.97
CA ASP A 204 24.58 -66.27 39.22
C ASP A 204 25.42 -67.13 40.20
N LEU A 205 26.54 -67.70 39.76
CA LEU A 205 27.48 -68.38 40.66
C LEU A 205 28.40 -67.35 41.34
N PRO A 206 28.61 -67.47 42.67
CA PRO A 206 29.60 -66.64 43.35
C PRO A 206 30.99 -66.90 42.77
N PRO A 207 31.80 -65.85 42.53
CA PRO A 207 33.09 -65.96 41.85
C PRO A 207 34.15 -66.77 42.61
N ASP A 208 33.87 -67.13 43.87
CA ASP A 208 34.75 -67.90 44.73
C ASP A 208 34.07 -69.22 45.13
N LEU A 209 34.72 -70.34 44.76
CA LEU A 209 34.26 -71.71 44.99
C LEU A 209 34.11 -72.00 46.51
N THR A 210 34.82 -71.26 47.35
CA THR A 210 34.69 -71.33 48.81
C THR A 210 33.35 -70.74 49.29
N LEU A 211 32.91 -69.61 48.73
CA LEU A 211 31.63 -68.97 49.06
C LEU A 211 30.44 -69.78 48.56
N ALA A 212 30.59 -70.44 47.40
CA ALA A 212 29.58 -71.36 46.87
C ALA A 212 29.39 -72.57 47.81
N ARG A 213 30.48 -73.15 48.35
CA ARG A 213 30.38 -74.24 49.33
C ARG A 213 29.72 -73.79 50.63
N ILE A 214 30.02 -72.58 51.11
CA ILE A 214 29.38 -72.02 52.31
C ILE A 214 27.87 -71.85 52.08
N LYS A 215 27.46 -71.20 50.98
CA LYS A 215 26.04 -71.03 50.66
C LYS A 215 25.31 -72.37 50.45
N LEU A 216 25.99 -73.36 49.86
CA LEU A 216 25.42 -74.71 49.71
C LEU A 216 25.20 -75.34 51.10
N SER A 217 26.18 -75.26 52.00
CA SER A 217 26.04 -75.76 53.37
C SER A 217 24.96 -75.01 54.18
N GLU A 218 24.81 -73.70 53.98
CA GLU A 218 23.73 -72.91 54.60
C GLU A 218 22.35 -73.37 54.10
N ARG A 219 22.21 -73.63 52.80
CA ARG A 219 20.97 -74.12 52.20
C ARG A 219 20.65 -75.56 52.59
N GLU A 220 21.66 -76.41 52.76
CA GLU A 220 21.49 -77.75 53.32
C GLU A 220 21.00 -77.71 54.77
N VAL A 221 21.52 -76.79 55.58
CA VAL A 221 21.06 -76.57 56.97
C VAL A 221 19.62 -76.03 56.99
N GLU A 222 19.28 -75.07 56.11
CA GLU A 222 17.92 -74.57 55.96
C GLU A 222 16.96 -75.70 55.55
N LEU A 223 17.33 -76.54 54.57
CA LEU A 223 16.54 -77.71 54.17
C LEU A 223 16.35 -78.71 55.31
N ALA A 224 17.40 -78.99 56.08
CA ALA A 224 17.30 -79.87 57.24
C ALA A 224 16.34 -79.30 58.30
N SER A 225 16.38 -77.99 58.56
CA SER A 225 15.46 -77.32 59.48
C SER A 225 14.00 -77.33 58.97
N LEU A 226 13.81 -77.23 57.65
CA LEU A 226 12.51 -77.36 56.98
C LEU A 226 11.96 -78.80 57.03
N ILE A 227 12.83 -79.80 56.94
CA ILE A 227 12.45 -81.20 57.14
C ILE A 227 12.12 -81.46 58.62
N GLU A 228 12.86 -80.87 59.56
CA GLU A 228 12.61 -81.02 60.98
C GLU A 228 11.30 -80.34 61.41
N THR A 229 11.01 -79.15 60.88
CA THR A 229 9.71 -78.49 61.08
C THR A 229 8.58 -79.26 60.41
N LYS A 230 8.79 -79.81 59.21
CA LYS A 230 7.81 -80.69 58.57
C LYS A 230 7.54 -81.95 59.39
N THR A 231 8.57 -82.56 59.97
CA THR A 231 8.41 -83.78 60.79
C THR A 231 7.75 -83.46 62.13
N LYS A 232 8.08 -82.35 62.79
CA LYS A 232 7.35 -81.86 63.98
C LYS A 232 5.89 -81.57 63.69
N LEU A 233 5.59 -80.91 62.56
CA LEU A 233 4.21 -80.67 62.14
C LEU A 233 3.47 -81.98 61.82
N LEU A 234 4.16 -83.00 61.33
CA LEU A 234 3.58 -84.32 61.12
C LEU A 234 3.36 -85.06 62.45
N ASP A 235 4.28 -85.00 63.40
CA ASP A 235 4.14 -85.62 64.73
C ASP A 235 3.03 -84.94 65.56
N ASP A 236 2.89 -83.62 65.48
CA ASP A 236 1.78 -82.85 66.08
C ASP A 236 0.41 -83.15 65.43
N LEU A 237 0.39 -83.71 64.22
CA LEU A 237 -0.83 -84.10 63.49
C LEU A 237 -1.26 -85.55 63.76
N PHE A 238 -0.41 -86.37 64.40
CA PHE A 238 -0.66 -87.80 64.66
C PHE A 238 -0.54 -88.20 66.16
N GLN A 239 -0.52 -87.24 67.09
CA GLN A 239 -0.83 -87.41 68.53
C GLN A 239 -2.26 -86.95 68.84
#